data_AF-A0A3N8QQV7-F1
#
_entry.id   AF-A0A3N8QQV7-F1
#
_cell.length_a   1.000
_cell.length_b   1.000
_cell.length_c   1.000
_cell.angle_alpha   90.00
_cell.angle_beta   90.00
_cell.angle_gamma   90.00
#
_symmetry.space_group_name_H-M   'P 1'
#
loop_
_entity.id
_entity.type
_entity.pdbx_description
1 polymer ?
#
loop_
_entity_poly.entity_id
_entity_poly.type
_entity_poly.pdbx_seq_one_letter_code
_entity_poly.pdbx_strand_id
1 'polypeptide(L)'
;MTEQATAAAVMPPATSADGKRNAFYTDCLSLKVKKPYAMCQYIADHAKDVSIQAIYSDCLTEIRQCRCTAVDMRQKEQLEGRAIYFIERVRGEAIVAHQREAWVSPQSMKRSRTQRSAAPAPAAKPADILSQPAIGVDIHAAALNRMIERRAHSVVESEIATNDQALPTPSTASVAAVEPPATTKGALPKLVIRAGESPFEAIQRMKRERQNQQAHA
;
A
#
# COMPACT_ATOMS: atom_id res chain seq x y z
N MET A 1 24.74 48.99 3.56
CA MET A 1 24.58 47.59 3.11
C MET A 1 23.23 47.13 3.62
N THR A 2 22.20 47.24 2.78
CA THR A 2 20.84 46.83 3.10
C THR A 2 20.73 45.34 2.82
N GLU A 3 20.70 44.53 3.87
CA GLU A 3 20.27 43.13 3.81
C GLU A 3 18.81 43.12 3.32
N GLN A 4 18.62 42.91 2.02
CA GLN A 4 17.33 42.55 1.48
C GLN A 4 16.97 41.18 2.07
N ALA A 5 16.10 41.19 3.08
CA ALA A 5 15.37 40.02 3.52
C ALA A 5 14.60 39.49 2.30
N THR A 6 15.18 38.49 1.63
CA THR A 6 14.52 37.78 0.54
C THR A 6 13.24 37.19 1.13
N ALA A 7 12.10 37.61 0.60
CA ALA A 7 10.82 36.98 0.91
C ALA A 7 11.03 35.47 0.74
N ALA A 8 10.86 34.72 1.82
CA ALA A 8 11.09 33.28 1.83
C ALA A 8 10.35 32.67 0.63
N ALA A 9 11.11 32.12 -0.31
CA ALA A 9 10.55 31.62 -1.56
C ALA A 9 9.45 30.61 -1.23
N VAL A 10 8.20 30.95 -1.56
CA VAL A 10 7.05 30.11 -1.26
C VAL A 10 7.18 28.85 -2.10
N MET A 11 7.58 27.76 -1.45
CA MET A 11 7.79 26.49 -2.14
C MET A 11 6.47 25.78 -2.40
N PRO A 12 6.30 25.15 -3.57
CA PRO A 12 5.05 24.48 -3.91
C PRO A 12 4.83 23.24 -3.02
N PRO A 13 3.58 22.84 -2.71
CA PRO A 13 3.27 21.67 -1.89
C PRO A 13 3.92 20.37 -2.40
N ALA A 14 4.16 20.25 -3.71
CA ALA A 14 4.84 19.09 -4.29
C ALA A 14 6.24 18.88 -3.70
N THR A 15 6.93 19.94 -3.25
CA THR A 15 8.28 19.84 -2.69
C THR A 15 8.30 19.08 -1.35
N SER A 16 7.23 19.12 -0.57
CA SER A 16 7.12 18.33 0.67
C SER A 16 7.02 16.82 0.42
N ALA A 17 6.59 16.39 -0.77
CA ALA A 17 6.52 14.98 -1.14
C ALA A 17 7.86 14.44 -1.67
N ASP A 18 8.85 15.29 -1.93
CA ASP A 18 10.15 14.85 -2.44
C ASP A 18 10.97 14.17 -1.34
N GLY A 19 11.06 12.84 -1.41
CA GLY A 19 11.82 12.02 -0.45
C GLY A 19 13.33 12.27 -0.46
N LYS A 20 13.89 12.90 -1.50
CA LYS A 20 15.32 13.23 -1.59
C LYS A 20 15.65 14.55 -0.92
N ARG A 21 14.71 15.51 -0.92
CA ARG A 21 14.94 16.86 -0.39
C ARG A 21 14.30 17.07 0.98
N ASN A 22 13.16 16.45 1.25
CA ASN A 22 12.47 16.64 2.51
C ASN A 22 13.06 15.76 3.63
N ALA A 23 13.42 16.40 4.74
CA ALA A 23 13.88 15.78 5.98
C ALA A 23 12.79 15.69 7.05
N PHE A 24 11.59 16.23 6.80
CA PHE A 24 10.55 16.31 7.82
C PHE A 24 10.01 14.92 8.19
N TYR A 25 9.94 14.64 9.49
CA TYR A 25 9.35 13.42 10.07
C TYR A 25 8.03 13.77 10.74
N THR A 26 7.07 12.86 10.63
CA THR A 26 5.77 12.95 11.29
C THR A 26 5.55 11.76 12.22
N ASP A 27 4.86 12.01 13.33
CA ASP A 27 4.42 10.99 14.27
C ASP A 27 3.12 10.35 13.77
N CYS A 28 3.15 9.03 13.54
CA CYS A 28 1.94 8.26 13.28
C CYS A 28 1.36 7.79 14.62
N LEU A 29 0.28 8.41 15.06
CA LEU A 29 -0.36 8.10 16.35
C LEU A 29 -0.93 6.68 16.40
N SER A 30 -1.49 6.19 15.30
CA SER A 30 -2.09 4.85 15.23
C SER A 30 -1.04 3.74 15.34
N LEU A 31 0.06 3.86 14.59
CA LEU A 31 1.12 2.86 14.55
C LEU A 31 2.23 3.13 15.58
N LYS A 32 2.17 4.27 16.29
CA LYS A 32 3.14 4.73 17.29
C LYS A 32 4.59 4.72 16.76
N VAL A 33 4.77 5.17 15.52
CA VAL A 33 6.07 5.22 14.85
C VAL A 33 6.31 6.59 14.20
N LYS A 34 7.56 7.06 14.25
CA LYS A 34 8.03 8.19 13.46
C LYS A 34 8.34 7.74 12.04
N LYS A 35 7.81 8.44 11.05
CA LYS A 35 8.07 8.16 9.63
C LYS A 35 8.41 9.46 8.88
N PRO A 36 9.27 9.40 7.85
CA PRO A 36 9.47 10.54 6.96
C PRO A 36 8.14 10.91 6.30
N TYR A 37 7.77 12.18 6.32
CA TYR A 37 6.50 12.63 5.74
C TYR A 37 6.41 12.36 4.24
N ALA A 38 7.51 12.54 3.51
CA ALA A 38 7.58 12.17 2.10
C ALA A 38 7.29 10.68 1.84
N MET A 39 7.67 9.78 2.77
CA MET A 39 7.34 8.36 2.67
C MET A 39 5.85 8.11 2.87
N CYS A 40 5.22 8.83 3.80
CA CYS A 40 3.77 8.75 4.01
C CYS A 40 3.00 9.22 2.76
N GLN A 41 3.46 10.31 2.11
CA GLN A 41 2.88 10.76 0.84
C GLN A 41 3.05 9.71 -0.26
N TYR A 42 4.25 9.15 -0.41
CA TYR A 42 4.51 8.09 -1.39
C TYR A 42 3.55 6.90 -1.23
N ILE A 43 3.34 6.43 0.00
CA ILE A 43 2.40 5.33 0.28
C ILE A 43 0.96 5.71 -0.07
N ALA A 44 0.55 6.95 0.21
CA ALA A 44 -0.80 7.43 -0.10
C ALA A 44 -1.03 7.51 -1.61
N ASP A 45 -0.06 8.03 -2.36
CA ASP A 45 -0.13 8.17 -3.82
C ASP A 45 -0.15 6.79 -4.52
N HIS A 46 0.54 5.80 -3.95
CA HIS A 46 0.67 4.44 -4.50
C HIS A 46 -0.22 3.41 -3.77
N ALA A 47 -1.31 3.86 -3.12
CA ALA A 47 -2.19 2.99 -2.32
C ALA A 47 -2.85 1.85 -3.12
N LYS A 48 -2.93 1.99 -4.45
CA LYS A 48 -3.50 0.99 -5.36
C LYS A 48 -2.49 -0.07 -5.80
N ASP A 49 -1.20 0.15 -5.56
CA ASP A 49 -0.15 -0.75 -6.01
C ASP A 49 -0.09 -2.00 -5.12
N VAL A 50 -0.04 -3.17 -5.77
CA VAL A 50 -0.04 -4.48 -5.10
C VAL A 50 1.18 -4.62 -4.18
N SER A 51 2.34 -4.11 -4.58
CA SER A 51 3.57 -4.15 -3.79
C SER A 51 3.46 -3.31 -2.52
N ILE A 52 2.85 -2.13 -2.60
CA ILE A 52 2.62 -1.25 -1.45
C ILE A 52 1.61 -1.86 -0.50
N GLN A 53 0.55 -2.48 -1.03
CA GLN A 53 -0.44 -3.19 -0.22
C GLN A 53 0.16 -4.33 0.58
N ALA A 54 1.09 -5.10 0.00
CA ALA A 54 1.75 -6.20 0.68
C ALA A 54 2.67 -5.74 1.83
N ILE A 55 3.32 -4.58 1.71
CA ILE A 55 4.32 -4.11 2.68
C ILE A 55 3.71 -3.16 3.72
N TYR A 56 2.73 -2.34 3.32
CA TYR A 56 2.20 -1.24 4.11
C TYR A 56 0.69 -1.35 4.38
N SER A 57 0.16 -2.58 4.47
CA SER A 57 -1.26 -2.86 4.75
C SER A 57 -1.83 -2.05 5.91
N ASP A 58 -1.06 -1.90 6.99
CA ASP A 58 -1.48 -1.19 8.20
C ASP A 58 -1.59 0.32 7.96
N CYS A 59 -0.64 0.89 7.22
CA CYS A 59 -0.68 2.31 6.83
C CYS A 59 -1.89 2.57 5.92
N LEU A 60 -2.17 1.67 4.97
CA LEU A 60 -3.31 1.81 4.07
C LEU A 60 -4.65 1.69 4.80
N THR A 61 -4.72 0.86 5.83
CA THR A 61 -5.91 0.76 6.68
C THR A 61 -6.21 2.08 7.38
N GLU A 62 -5.18 2.71 7.97
CA GLU A 62 -5.33 4.02 8.63
C GLU A 62 -5.68 5.14 7.66
N ILE A 63 -5.12 5.11 6.44
CA ILE A 63 -5.47 6.05 5.37
C ILE A 63 -6.95 5.89 4.97
N ARG A 64 -7.43 4.65 4.79
CA ARG A 64 -8.84 4.37 4.44
C ARG A 64 -9.80 4.76 5.55
N GLN A 65 -9.37 4.69 6.81
CA GLN A 65 -10.15 5.12 7.97
C GLN A 65 -10.07 6.64 8.22
N CYS A 66 -9.37 7.40 7.38
CA CYS A 66 -9.14 8.84 7.55
C CYS A 66 -8.52 9.20 8.91
N ARG A 67 -7.63 8.36 9.43
CA ARG A 67 -6.90 8.57 10.70
C ARG A 67 -5.43 8.94 10.49
N CYS A 68 -4.98 9.00 9.23
CA CYS A 68 -3.60 9.27 8.89
C CYS A 68 -3.29 10.77 8.98
N THR A 69 -2.49 11.15 9.99
CA THR A 69 -2.01 12.53 10.19
C THR A 69 -1.34 13.13 8.95
N ALA A 70 -0.58 12.33 8.19
CA ALA A 70 0.08 12.78 6.98
C ALA A 70 -0.90 13.18 5.85
N VAL A 71 -2.08 12.58 5.79
CA VAL A 71 -3.12 12.95 4.82
C VAL A 71 -3.72 14.31 5.18
N ASP A 72 -4.00 14.54 6.46
CA ASP A 72 -4.51 15.84 6.94
C ASP A 72 -3.48 16.96 6.73
N MET A 73 -2.20 16.66 6.99
CA MET A 73 -1.09 17.56 6.71
C MET A 73 -1.02 17.92 5.22
N ARG A 74 -1.22 16.94 4.32
CA ARG A 74 -1.23 17.18 2.88
C ARG A 74 -2.37 18.09 2.45
N GLN A 75 -3.56 17.88 3.00
CA GLN A 75 -4.72 18.73 2.73
C GLN A 75 -4.44 20.17 3.19
N LYS A 76 -3.82 20.36 4.35
CA LYS A 76 -3.41 21.70 4.82
C LYS A 76 -2.44 22.38 3.85
N GLU A 77 -1.42 21.66 3.37
CA GLU A 77 -0.49 22.21 2.36
C GLU A 77 -1.19 22.57 1.05
N GLN A 78 -2.16 21.76 0.61
CA GLN A 78 -2.96 22.04 -0.58
C GLN A 78 -3.86 23.26 -0.40
N LEU A 79 -4.45 23.45 0.78
CA LEU A 79 -5.30 24.60 1.10
C LEU A 79 -4.49 25.89 1.20
N GLU A 80 -3.28 25.85 1.77
CA GLU A 80 -2.41 27.02 1.87
C GLU A 80 -1.60 27.29 0.59
N GLY A 81 -1.59 26.34 -0.36
CA GLY A 81 -0.84 26.47 -1.62
C GLY A 81 0.69 26.49 -1.43
N ARG A 82 1.20 26.04 -0.27
CA ARG A 82 2.62 26.06 0.06
C ARG A 82 3.08 24.82 0.83
N ALA A 83 4.36 24.50 0.71
CA ALA A 83 5.02 23.43 1.46
C ALA A 83 5.27 23.87 2.92
N ILE A 84 4.33 23.54 3.81
CA ILE A 84 4.42 23.86 5.24
C ILE A 84 5.31 22.83 5.97
N TYR A 85 5.27 21.57 5.53
CA TYR A 85 5.95 20.44 6.16
C TYR A 85 7.18 20.01 5.37
N PHE A 86 7.99 20.99 4.98
CA PHE A 86 9.25 20.79 4.28
C PHE A 86 10.42 21.29 5.13
N ILE A 87 11.38 20.41 5.36
CA ILE A 87 12.68 20.77 5.91
C ILE A 87 13.72 20.33 4.89
N GLU A 88 14.55 21.26 4.42
CA GLU A 88 15.58 20.91 3.45
C GLU A 88 16.63 19.99 4.09
N ARG A 89 16.91 18.85 3.45
CA ARG A 89 18.06 18.01 3.78
C ARG A 89 19.33 18.79 3.45
N VAL A 90 19.93 19.40 4.46
CA VAL A 90 21.25 20.02 4.34
C VAL A 90 22.24 18.93 3.93
N ARG A 91 22.85 19.06 2.75
CA ARG A 91 23.93 18.16 2.31
C ARG A 91 25.18 18.44 3.15
N GLY A 92 25.29 17.78 4.30
CA GLY A 92 26.42 17.92 5.23
C GLY A 92 26.08 17.32 6.59
N GLU A 93 27.10 16.98 7.36
CA GLU A 93 27.15 16.12 8.56
C GLU A 93 26.11 16.38 9.68
N ALA A 94 25.34 17.46 9.61
CA ALA A 94 24.37 17.89 10.63
C ALA A 94 23.11 17.02 10.76
N ILE A 95 22.79 16.17 9.77
CA ILE A 95 21.57 15.33 9.80
C ILE A 95 21.67 14.19 10.83
N VAL A 96 22.88 13.83 11.28
CA VAL A 96 23.11 12.68 12.16
C VAL A 96 22.55 12.88 13.58
N ALA A 97 22.46 14.13 14.06
CA ALA A 97 22.01 14.42 15.43
C ALA A 97 20.50 14.15 15.62
N HIS A 98 19.64 14.65 14.73
CA HIS A 98 18.19 14.44 14.84
C HIS A 98 17.74 13.03 14.40
N GLN A 99 18.51 12.34 13.56
CA GLN A 99 18.15 11.01 13.10
C GLN A 99 18.39 9.90 14.14
N ARG A 100 19.36 10.06 15.05
CA ARG A 100 19.62 9.04 16.08
C ARG A 100 18.43 8.82 17.02
N GLU A 101 17.62 9.84 17.26
CA GLU A 101 16.43 9.73 18.12
C GLU A 101 15.21 9.13 17.40
N ALA A 102 15.09 9.33 16.08
CA ALA A 102 13.92 8.91 15.30
C ALA A 102 13.97 7.44 14.81
N TRP A 103 15.15 6.81 14.81
CA TRP A 103 15.38 5.50 14.18
C TRP A 103 15.15 4.28 15.09
N VAL A 104 14.78 4.45 16.36
CA VAL A 104 14.44 3.32 17.22
C VAL A 104 12.97 2.94 16.99
N SER A 105 12.68 2.23 15.90
CA SER A 105 11.40 1.53 15.79
C SER A 105 11.46 0.27 16.68
N PRO A 106 10.47 0.03 17.58
CA PRO A 106 10.44 -1.18 18.39
C PRO A 106 10.35 -2.47 17.57
N GLN A 107 9.88 -2.38 16.32
CA GLN A 107 9.71 -3.53 15.43
C GLN A 107 11.00 -3.97 14.73
N SER A 108 12.00 -3.10 14.61
CA SER A 108 13.31 -3.47 14.06
C SER A 108 14.11 -4.39 14.98
N MET A 109 13.75 -4.52 16.26
CA MET A 109 14.41 -5.42 17.20
C MET A 109 13.90 -6.87 17.13
N LYS A 110 12.89 -7.18 16.31
CA LYS A 110 12.35 -8.55 16.15
C LYS A 110 13.00 -9.38 15.05
N ARG A 111 14.14 -8.96 14.49
CA ARG A 111 15.03 -9.93 13.83
C ARG A 111 15.88 -10.56 14.93
N SER A 112 15.41 -11.70 15.41
CA SER A 112 16.17 -12.62 16.25
C SER A 112 17.57 -12.78 15.66
N ARG A 113 18.54 -12.10 16.27
CA ARG A 113 19.92 -12.56 16.28
C ARG A 113 19.88 -13.86 17.06
N THR A 114 19.61 -14.96 16.36
CA THR A 114 19.90 -16.29 16.86
C THR A 114 21.41 -16.27 17.11
N GLN A 115 21.79 -16.00 18.36
CA GLN A 115 23.13 -16.27 18.83
C GLN A 115 23.37 -17.74 18.50
N ARG A 116 24.29 -18.01 17.56
CA ARG A 116 24.92 -19.33 17.49
C ARG A 116 25.65 -19.50 18.80
N SER A 117 24.99 -20.11 19.77
CA SER A 117 25.66 -20.74 20.90
C SER A 117 26.70 -21.66 20.29
N ALA A 118 27.97 -21.42 20.59
CA ALA A 118 29.05 -22.32 20.24
C ALA A 118 28.68 -23.70 20.79
N ALA A 119 28.53 -24.68 19.90
CA ALA A 119 28.34 -26.07 20.31
C ALA A 119 29.60 -26.54 21.04
N PRO A 120 29.48 -27.32 22.13
CA PRO A 120 30.63 -27.98 22.74
C PRO A 120 31.26 -28.97 21.75
N ALA A 121 32.58 -29.14 21.84
CA ALA A 121 33.37 -29.98 20.96
C ALA A 121 32.80 -31.42 20.83
N PRO A 122 32.77 -32.01 19.62
CA PRO A 122 32.22 -33.34 19.43
C PRO A 122 33.13 -34.41 20.05
N ALA A 123 32.58 -35.16 21.00
CA ALA A 123 33.14 -36.42 21.46
C ALA A 123 32.95 -37.51 20.39
N ALA A 124 34.02 -38.32 20.23
CA ALA A 124 34.15 -39.65 19.62
C ALA A 124 33.17 -40.14 18.53
N LYS A 125 33.78 -40.67 17.45
CA LYS A 125 33.19 -41.30 16.26
C LYS A 125 32.07 -42.31 16.55
N PRO A 126 30.94 -42.28 15.83
CA PRO A 126 30.08 -43.44 15.67
C PRO A 126 30.56 -44.33 14.52
N ALA A 127 30.38 -45.63 14.71
CA ALA A 127 30.69 -46.67 13.73
C ALA A 127 29.84 -46.54 12.45
N ASP A 128 30.50 -46.83 11.34
CA ASP A 128 30.00 -47.38 10.07
C ASP A 128 28.50 -47.22 9.74
N ILE A 129 28.20 -46.19 8.93
CA ILE A 129 26.87 -45.92 8.34
C ILE A 129 26.94 -46.18 6.82
N LEU A 130 27.51 -47.32 6.41
CA LEU A 130 27.42 -47.81 5.02
C LEU A 130 26.40 -48.95 4.84
N SER A 131 25.58 -49.24 5.85
CA SER A 131 24.64 -50.37 5.84
C SER A 131 23.19 -49.99 6.09
N GLN A 132 22.72 -48.86 5.55
CA GLN A 132 21.28 -48.60 5.42
C GLN A 132 20.90 -48.32 3.96
N PRO A 133 19.96 -49.08 3.36
CA PRO A 133 19.40 -48.72 2.07
C PRO A 133 18.61 -47.42 2.23
N ALA A 134 18.90 -46.44 1.39
CA ALA A 134 18.21 -45.16 1.34
C ALA A 134 16.75 -45.35 0.89
N ILE A 135 15.86 -45.67 1.84
CA ILE A 135 14.42 -45.66 1.62
C ILE A 135 14.00 -44.19 1.51
N GLY A 136 13.80 -43.70 0.29
CA GLY A 136 13.15 -42.40 0.09
C GLY A 136 13.40 -41.70 -1.24
N VAL A 137 14.41 -42.09 -2.03
CA VAL A 137 14.73 -41.38 -3.28
C VAL A 137 14.08 -42.03 -4.52
N ASP A 138 13.79 -43.33 -4.49
CA ASP A 138 13.29 -44.06 -5.66
C ASP A 138 11.78 -43.97 -5.90
N ILE A 139 10.99 -43.57 -4.90
CA ILE A 139 9.53 -43.52 -5.02
C ILE A 139 9.10 -42.40 -5.98
N HIS A 140 9.79 -41.25 -5.92
CA HIS A 140 9.49 -40.12 -6.80
C HIS A 140 9.95 -40.34 -8.24
N ALA A 141 11.11 -40.98 -8.43
CA ALA A 141 11.60 -41.36 -9.75
C ALA A 141 10.68 -42.41 -10.42
N ALA A 142 10.24 -43.42 -9.68
CA ALA A 142 9.30 -44.42 -10.18
C ALA A 142 7.91 -43.85 -10.52
N ALA A 143 7.42 -42.87 -9.76
CA ALA A 143 6.16 -42.19 -10.04
C ALA A 143 6.24 -41.33 -11.32
N LEU A 144 7.35 -40.61 -11.52
CA LEU A 144 7.58 -39.82 -12.73
C LEU A 144 7.67 -40.70 -13.98
N ASN A 145 8.43 -41.80 -13.92
CA ASN A 145 8.57 -42.73 -15.04
C ASN A 145 7.22 -43.37 -15.43
N ARG A 146 6.38 -43.74 -14.45
CA ARG A 146 5.02 -44.24 -14.73
C ARG A 146 4.10 -43.19 -15.39
N MET A 147 4.26 -41.90 -15.11
CA MET A 147 3.47 -40.87 -15.78
C MET A 147 3.94 -40.65 -17.24
N ILE A 148 5.24 -40.79 -17.50
CA ILE A 148 5.81 -40.67 -18.84
C ILE A 148 5.32 -41.84 -19.72
N GLU A 149 5.31 -43.06 -19.21
CA GLU A 149 4.79 -44.25 -19.93
C GLU A 149 3.30 -44.12 -20.26
N ARG A 150 2.47 -43.60 -19.34
CA ARG A 150 1.04 -43.37 -19.62
C ARG A 150 0.80 -42.31 -20.70
N ARG A 151 1.64 -41.27 -20.77
CA ARG A 151 1.57 -40.26 -21.84
C ARG A 151 2.06 -40.82 -23.18
N ALA A 152 3.04 -41.70 -23.19
CA ALA A 152 3.51 -42.35 -24.41
C ALA A 152 2.43 -43.28 -25.01
N HIS A 153 1.62 -43.93 -24.18
CA HIS A 153 0.54 -44.80 -24.65
C HIS A 153 -0.76 -44.06 -25.03
N SER A 154 -1.02 -42.84 -24.53
CA SER A 154 -2.24 -42.09 -24.88
C SER A 154 -2.19 -41.37 -26.23
N VAL A 155 -1.04 -41.39 -26.93
CA VAL A 155 -0.88 -40.72 -28.24
C VAL A 155 -1.25 -41.66 -29.41
N VAL A 156 -1.37 -42.97 -29.17
CA VAL A 156 -1.61 -43.96 -30.25
C VAL A 156 -3.10 -44.28 -30.45
N GLU A 157 -4.00 -43.82 -29.56
CA GLU A 157 -5.41 -44.22 -29.57
C GLU A 157 -6.39 -43.11 -30.00
N SER A 158 -5.91 -42.01 -30.58
CA SER A 158 -6.77 -40.90 -31.05
C SER A 158 -6.62 -40.61 -32.55
N GLU A 159 -6.30 -41.61 -33.35
CA GLU A 159 -6.56 -41.61 -34.79
C GLU A 159 -7.71 -42.61 -35.05
N ILE A 160 -8.94 -42.08 -35.15
CA ILE A 160 -10.19 -42.63 -35.75
C ILE A 160 -11.36 -42.09 -34.91
N ALA A 161 -11.72 -40.82 -35.17
CA ALA A 161 -13.07 -40.31 -34.98
C ALA A 161 -13.24 -39.08 -35.88
N THR A 162 -13.68 -39.38 -37.09
CA THR A 162 -14.19 -38.49 -38.12
C THR A 162 -15.28 -37.53 -37.61
N ASN A 163 -15.15 -36.26 -38.02
CA ASN A 163 -16.17 -35.44 -38.68
C ASN A 163 -17.44 -35.06 -37.88
N ASP A 164 -17.63 -33.78 -37.53
CA ASP A 164 -18.46 -32.85 -38.31
C ASP A 164 -18.61 -31.46 -37.67
N GLN A 165 -18.66 -30.49 -38.58
CA GLN A 165 -19.03 -29.07 -38.57
C GLN A 165 -19.74 -28.43 -37.35
N ALA A 166 -19.31 -27.21 -36.97
CA ALA A 166 -20.00 -25.92 -37.27
C ALA A 166 -19.72 -24.80 -36.22
N LEU A 167 -19.22 -23.64 -36.68
CA LEU A 167 -19.42 -22.29 -36.10
C LEU A 167 -20.76 -21.70 -36.65
N PRO A 168 -21.29 -20.52 -36.25
CA PRO A 168 -20.90 -19.52 -35.24
C PRO A 168 -22.09 -19.09 -34.30
N THR A 169 -21.93 -18.30 -33.24
CA THR A 169 -22.14 -16.82 -33.25
C THR A 169 -22.06 -16.24 -31.81
N PRO A 170 -21.67 -14.96 -31.63
CA PRO A 170 -21.74 -14.25 -30.36
C PRO A 170 -23.10 -13.54 -30.19
N SER A 171 -23.75 -13.75 -29.04
CA SER A 171 -24.99 -13.02 -28.68
C SER A 171 -24.68 -11.91 -27.67
N THR A 172 -24.84 -10.68 -28.15
CA THR A 172 -24.91 -9.45 -27.35
C THR A 172 -26.26 -9.39 -26.63
N ALA A 173 -26.24 -9.24 -25.30
CA ALA A 173 -27.40 -8.82 -24.54
C ALA A 173 -27.02 -7.67 -23.59
N SER A 174 -27.43 -6.48 -24.03
CA SER A 174 -27.58 -5.27 -23.24
C SER A 174 -28.94 -5.32 -22.54
N VAL A 175 -29.01 -5.19 -21.21
CA VAL A 175 -30.24 -4.79 -20.52
C VAL A 175 -29.93 -3.92 -19.31
N ALA A 176 -30.27 -2.64 -19.50
CA ALA A 176 -30.99 -1.73 -18.62
C ALA A 176 -30.77 -1.76 -17.10
N ALA A 177 -30.36 -0.57 -16.63
CA ALA A 177 -30.73 0.09 -15.40
C ALA A 177 -32.02 -0.39 -14.71
N VAL A 178 -31.89 -0.73 -13.43
CA VAL A 178 -32.94 -0.58 -12.43
C VAL A 178 -32.28 -0.08 -11.13
N GLU A 179 -32.69 1.10 -10.69
CA GLU A 179 -32.49 1.67 -9.35
C GLU A 179 -33.91 1.96 -8.80
N PRO A 180 -34.11 2.15 -7.48
CA PRO A 180 -34.09 1.18 -6.40
C PRO A 180 -35.43 1.18 -5.61
N PRO A 181 -35.52 0.50 -4.45
CA PRO A 181 -36.16 1.17 -3.32
C PRO A 181 -35.27 1.32 -2.09
N ALA A 182 -35.50 2.46 -1.44
CA ALA A 182 -34.87 2.97 -0.25
C ALA A 182 -35.03 2.05 0.97
N THR A 183 -34.06 2.05 1.89
CA THR A 183 -34.23 2.70 3.21
C THR A 183 -32.96 2.71 4.08
N THR A 184 -32.71 3.90 4.63
CA THR A 184 -32.27 4.23 6.00
C THR A 184 -30.80 4.17 6.47
N LYS A 185 -30.42 5.36 6.99
CA LYS A 185 -29.53 5.68 8.11
C LYS A 185 -28.03 5.81 7.79
N GLY A 186 -27.64 7.07 7.54
CA GLY A 186 -26.24 7.51 7.49
C GLY A 186 -25.84 8.25 6.21
N ALA A 187 -26.78 8.62 5.35
CA ALA A 187 -26.46 9.25 4.07
C ALA A 187 -25.91 10.67 4.26
N LEU A 188 -24.69 10.88 3.78
CA LEU A 188 -24.12 12.20 3.49
C LEU A 188 -25.13 13.02 2.66
N PRO A 189 -25.31 14.33 2.93
CA PRO A 189 -26.25 15.15 2.17
C PRO A 189 -25.89 15.09 0.68
N LYS A 190 -26.87 14.69 -0.14
CA LYS A 190 -26.73 14.65 -1.60
C LYS A 190 -26.50 16.08 -2.08
N LEU A 191 -25.33 16.34 -2.66
CA LEU A 191 -24.99 17.66 -3.21
C LEU A 191 -25.89 17.93 -4.42
N VAL A 192 -26.89 18.80 -4.26
CA VAL A 192 -27.77 19.24 -5.35
C VAL A 192 -27.19 20.54 -5.94
N ILE A 193 -26.53 20.42 -7.09
CA ILE A 193 -25.98 21.56 -7.85
C ILE A 193 -27.08 22.09 -8.77
N ARG A 194 -27.38 23.40 -8.70
CA ARG A 194 -28.36 24.03 -9.62
C ARG A 194 -27.71 24.32 -10.97
N ALA A 195 -28.51 24.42 -12.03
CA ALA A 195 -28.01 24.76 -13.37
C ALA A 195 -27.29 26.13 -13.34
N GLY A 196 -26.03 26.15 -13.76
CA GLY A 196 -25.17 27.34 -13.73
C GLY A 196 -24.46 27.62 -12.39
N GLU A 197 -24.68 26.80 -11.35
CA GLU A 197 -24.02 26.93 -10.05
C GLU A 197 -22.72 26.12 -10.03
N SER A 198 -21.63 26.71 -9.55
CA SER A 198 -20.38 25.97 -9.36
C SER A 198 -20.49 25.01 -8.17
N PRO A 199 -19.72 23.89 -8.15
CA PRO A 199 -19.72 22.98 -7.00
C PRO A 199 -19.37 23.65 -5.67
N PHE A 200 -18.55 24.71 -5.73
CA PHE A 200 -18.15 25.49 -4.56
C PHE A 200 -19.30 26.33 -3.99
N GLU A 201 -20.07 27.00 -4.85
CA GLU A 201 -21.26 27.76 -4.44
C GLU A 201 -22.33 26.85 -3.83
N ALA A 202 -22.52 25.66 -4.39
CA ALA A 202 -23.43 24.66 -3.84
C ALA A 202 -23.02 24.23 -2.41
N ILE A 203 -21.71 24.04 -2.15
CA ILE A 203 -21.20 23.71 -0.81
C ILE A 203 -21.41 24.87 0.16
N GLN A 204 -21.15 26.12 -0.26
CA GLN A 204 -21.36 27.28 0.60
C GLN A 204 -22.84 27.48 0.95
N ARG A 205 -23.74 27.27 -0.01
CA ARG A 205 -25.19 27.33 0.23
C ARG A 205 -25.62 26.32 1.29
N MET A 206 -25.22 25.06 1.14
CA MET A 206 -25.55 24.02 2.12
C MET A 206 -24.99 24.32 3.52
N LYS A 207 -23.79 24.93 3.60
CA LYS A 207 -23.20 25.34 4.88
C LYS A 207 -24.03 26.44 5.56
N ARG A 208 -24.50 27.44 4.80
CA ARG A 208 -25.37 28.50 5.32
C ARG A 208 -26.74 27.96 5.75
N GLU A 209 -27.34 27.08 4.95
CA GLU A 209 -28.62 26.44 5.28
C GLU A 209 -28.53 25.65 6.60
N ARG A 210 -27.44 24.91 6.83
CA ARG A 210 -27.20 24.22 8.11
C ARG A 210 -27.04 25.17 9.29
N GLN A 211 -26.31 26.26 9.12
CA GLN A 211 -26.15 27.26 10.19
C GLN A 211 -27.49 27.90 10.56
N ASN A 212 -28.33 28.22 9.57
CA ASN A 212 -29.67 28.74 9.82
C ASN A 212 -30.58 27.70 10.52
N GLN A 213 -30.51 26.43 10.13
CA GLN A 213 -31.26 25.36 10.81
C GLN A 213 -30.82 25.18 12.27
N GLN A 214 -29.52 25.32 12.56
CA GLN A 214 -29.00 25.27 13.93
C GLN A 214 -29.36 26.48 14.77
N ALA A 215 -29.57 27.64 14.16
CA ALA A 215 -29.97 28.86 14.87
C ALA A 215 -31.47 28.90 15.23
N HIS A 216 -32.29 28.07 14.56
CA HIS A 216 -33.75 27.98 14.77
C HIS A 216 -34.21 26.70 15.49
N ALA A 217 -33.27 25.85 15.90
CA ALA A 217 -33.52 24.64 16.70
C ALA A 217 -33.13 24.87 18.17
#